data_AF-A0A0W8CZ50-F1
#
_entry.id   AF-A0A0W8CZ50-F1
#
_cell.length_a   1.000
_cell.length_b   1.000
_cell.length_c   1.000
_cell.angle_alpha   90.00
_cell.angle_beta   90.00
_cell.angle_gamma   90.00
#
_symmetry.space_group_name_H-M   'P 1'
#
loop_
_entity.id
_entity.type
_entity.pdbx_description
1 polymer ?
#
loop_
_entity_poly.entity_id
_entity_poly.type
_entity_poly.pdbx_seq_one_letter_code
_entity_poly.pdbx_strand_id
1 'polypeptide(L)'
;MRCRLVVVLASAVLLANTDAVLKSTVLPSNTLRSRSITSGRRDAFKNRILRSHHFKARNRLNDLNSVADEGANVVEERGFSASTLETLPSTLRSPVSQLDDWLTQGKSADDVFQLLTLDKAANGLLASPHLNEWISYMKRFNKVNPTKRTTVIDTLTKHYGDEGLARIIEAAKQVRATAGLAKRVQTEQIQRWLLAGETPESIFTLLKLDDAGESLFTQSQVVTWAKFLDDFNKADSTSATTLFSFLKSRYDEDVFVNMLIAAKNVPSTEKIATRIQAEQTALWLEKGKNPGVVFKLLKLDDVDVSLLENPLFVAWMKYTEDFSKIHYGTKITTVSVLHNYYEDDALALMIIRAARSPILREYYNEDNLLTILFNAWDAPYTKNLAKQLLDDQLEHWLKTKTDPRTVFSLLRVEDVAANDIRRVLYDNYSRAFARLPKKRKTSPSNLN
;
A
#
# COMPACT_ATOMS: atom_id res chain seq x y z
N MET A 1 -2.27 12.13 5.56
CA MET A 1 -1.44 12.69 4.46
C MET A 1 -2.17 13.76 3.62
N ARG A 2 -3.29 14.33 4.08
CA ARG A 2 -4.18 15.18 3.27
C ARG A 2 -3.93 16.70 3.36
N CYS A 3 -3.00 17.16 4.19
CA CYS A 3 -2.75 18.60 4.42
C CYS A 3 -1.66 19.24 3.54
N ARG A 4 -1.07 18.55 2.55
CA ARG A 4 0.03 19.12 1.74
C ARG A 4 -0.35 19.55 0.32
N LEU A 5 -1.52 19.13 -0.15
CA LEU A 5 -2.16 19.62 -1.38
C LEU A 5 -2.51 21.12 -1.34
N VAL A 6 -2.61 21.69 -0.12
CA VAL A 6 -3.17 23.01 0.15
C VAL A 6 -2.18 24.16 -0.11
N VAL A 7 -0.87 23.93 -0.05
CA VAL A 7 0.13 25.01 -0.15
C VAL A 7 0.60 25.24 -1.58
N VAL A 8 0.63 24.21 -2.43
CA VAL A 8 1.16 24.31 -3.80
C VAL A 8 0.09 24.75 -4.80
N LEU A 9 -1.20 24.45 -4.59
CA LEU A 9 -2.29 24.91 -5.47
C LEU A 9 -2.54 26.43 -5.38
N ALA A 10 -2.26 27.05 -4.24
CA ALA A 10 -2.26 28.51 -4.10
C ALA A 10 -1.05 29.17 -4.79
N SER A 11 0.06 28.44 -4.92
CA SER A 11 1.29 28.93 -5.56
C SER A 11 1.20 28.91 -7.09
N ALA A 12 0.38 28.00 -7.65
CA ALA A 12 0.11 27.90 -9.09
C ALA A 12 -0.54 29.18 -9.67
N VAL A 13 -1.53 29.71 -8.96
CA VAL A 13 -2.26 30.93 -9.34
C VAL A 13 -1.39 32.18 -9.18
N LEU A 14 -0.43 32.15 -8.25
CA LEU A 14 0.54 33.23 -8.04
C LEU A 14 1.65 33.27 -9.10
N LEU A 15 2.07 32.12 -9.66
CA LEU A 15 3.12 32.07 -10.69
C LEU A 15 2.59 32.35 -12.11
N ALA A 16 1.33 32.04 -12.41
CA ALA A 16 0.71 32.39 -13.69
C ALA A 16 0.58 33.92 -13.90
N ASN A 17 0.45 34.70 -12.82
CA ASN A 17 0.40 36.16 -12.90
C ASN A 17 1.79 36.82 -13.09
N THR A 18 2.89 36.13 -12.79
CA THR A 18 4.24 36.71 -12.95
C THR A 18 4.75 36.64 -14.39
N ASP A 19 4.40 35.61 -15.16
CA ASP A 19 4.87 35.46 -16.55
C ASP A 19 4.07 36.31 -17.56
N ALA A 20 2.79 36.58 -17.28
CA ALA A 20 1.99 37.51 -18.08
C ALA A 20 2.49 38.97 -17.96
N VAL A 21 2.95 39.37 -16.77
CA VAL A 21 3.53 40.70 -16.52
C VAL A 21 4.95 40.82 -17.09
N LEU A 22 5.73 39.74 -17.12
CA LEU A 22 7.08 39.75 -17.70
C LEU A 22 7.08 39.83 -19.24
N LYS A 23 6.05 39.29 -19.91
CA LYS A 23 5.91 39.40 -21.38
C LYS A 23 5.50 40.81 -21.86
N SER A 24 4.92 41.66 -21.01
CA SER A 24 4.47 43.01 -21.42
C SER A 24 5.53 44.11 -21.23
N THR A 25 6.70 43.81 -20.68
CA THR A 25 7.78 44.79 -20.46
C THR A 25 9.09 44.32 -21.06
N VAL A 26 9.23 44.52 -22.37
CA VAL A 26 10.54 44.51 -23.03
C VAL A 26 10.71 45.85 -23.74
N LEU A 27 11.80 46.57 -23.43
CA LEU A 27 12.69 47.32 -24.33
C LEU A 27 13.85 47.99 -23.52
N PRO A 28 15.01 48.35 -24.12
CA PRO A 28 16.23 47.56 -23.95
C PRO A 28 17.48 48.32 -23.44
N SER A 29 18.54 47.54 -23.15
CA SER A 29 19.98 47.81 -23.40
C SER A 29 20.94 47.92 -22.18
N ASN A 30 21.80 46.90 -22.13
CA ASN A 30 23.27 46.95 -22.08
C ASN A 30 24.09 47.07 -20.76
N THR A 31 24.97 46.06 -20.66
CA THR A 31 26.42 46.07 -20.38
C THR A 31 26.99 45.75 -18.98
N LEU A 32 27.86 44.71 -19.00
CA LEU A 32 29.09 44.48 -18.21
C LEU A 32 28.92 43.99 -16.75
N ARG A 33 29.72 43.09 -16.17
CA ARG A 33 30.89 42.28 -16.56
C ARG A 33 31.07 41.19 -15.49
N SER A 34 31.81 40.14 -15.85
CA SER A 34 32.29 39.03 -15.02
C SER A 34 33.04 39.42 -13.73
N ARG A 35 33.01 38.53 -12.73
CA ARG A 35 34.23 38.04 -12.06
C ARG A 35 33.99 36.80 -11.19
N SER A 36 34.77 35.77 -11.50
CA SER A 36 35.04 34.57 -10.73
C SER A 36 35.87 34.88 -9.47
N ILE A 37 35.67 34.12 -8.39
CA ILE A 37 36.72 33.85 -7.39
C ILE A 37 36.62 32.38 -6.95
N THR A 38 37.70 31.65 -7.20
CA THR A 38 38.06 30.33 -6.66
C THR A 38 38.84 30.46 -5.35
N SER A 39 38.98 29.32 -4.65
CA SER A 39 39.79 29.05 -3.44
C SER A 39 38.96 29.11 -2.15
N GLY A 40 38.82 28.08 -1.31
CA GLY A 40 39.57 26.83 -1.18
C GLY A 40 39.98 26.67 0.28
N ARG A 41 39.51 25.62 0.99
CA ARG A 41 40.28 24.98 2.07
C ARG A 41 39.65 23.65 2.48
N ARG A 42 40.44 22.60 2.33
CA ARG A 42 40.30 21.29 2.99
C ARG A 42 40.58 21.47 4.47
N ASP A 43 39.78 20.83 5.32
CA ASP A 43 40.25 20.31 6.61
C ASP A 43 39.61 18.94 6.85
N ALA A 44 40.48 17.94 7.00
CA ALA A 44 40.16 16.57 7.33
C ALA A 44 40.28 16.37 8.84
N PHE A 45 39.33 15.67 9.47
CA PHE A 45 39.58 15.03 10.76
C PHE A 45 38.92 13.65 10.85
N LYS A 46 39.77 12.64 10.63
CA LYS A 46 40.04 11.46 11.47
C LYS A 46 38.86 10.60 11.97
N ASN A 47 38.83 9.40 11.39
CA ASN A 47 38.50 8.11 11.99
C ASN A 47 38.65 8.05 13.53
N ARG A 48 37.59 7.58 14.19
CA ARG A 48 37.67 6.95 15.51
C ARG A 48 37.01 5.58 15.46
N ILE A 49 37.86 4.57 15.48
CA ILE A 49 37.54 3.14 15.61
C ILE A 49 37.05 2.89 17.04
N LEU A 50 35.93 2.19 17.18
CA LEU A 50 35.60 1.43 18.38
C LEU A 50 35.25 -0.01 17.98
N ARG A 51 36.15 -0.93 18.32
CA ARG A 51 35.95 -2.38 18.26
C ARG A 51 35.04 -2.84 19.41
N SER A 52 34.06 -3.67 19.09
CA SER A 52 33.54 -4.80 19.87
C SER A 52 32.46 -5.46 18.99
N HIS A 53 32.20 -6.76 18.92
CA HIS A 53 32.73 -7.93 19.57
C HIS A 53 32.37 -9.11 18.64
N HIS A 54 33.27 -10.07 18.48
CA HIS A 54 33.08 -11.30 17.71
C HIS A 54 31.86 -12.08 18.23
N PHE A 55 30.86 -12.37 17.39
CA PHE A 55 29.83 -13.37 17.70
C PHE A 55 29.89 -14.51 16.68
N LYS A 56 30.28 -15.68 17.19
CA LYS A 56 30.49 -16.93 16.47
C LYS A 56 29.17 -17.72 16.57
N ALA A 57 28.46 -17.88 15.46
CA ALA A 57 27.27 -18.73 15.42
C ALA A 57 27.69 -20.20 15.67
N ARG A 58 27.36 -20.72 16.85
CA ARG A 58 27.44 -22.15 17.19
C ARG A 58 26.05 -22.77 16.99
N ASN A 59 26.04 -23.90 16.32
CA ASN A 59 24.96 -24.89 16.28
C ASN A 59 24.29 -25.05 17.66
N ARG A 60 22.95 -24.97 17.68
CA ARG A 60 22.10 -25.50 18.75
C ARG A 60 20.92 -26.26 18.14
N LEU A 61 21.23 -27.48 17.70
CA LEU A 61 20.31 -28.61 17.81
C LEU A 61 20.55 -29.22 19.20
N ASN A 62 19.45 -29.52 19.90
CA ASN A 62 19.35 -30.04 21.28
C ASN A 62 19.24 -28.95 22.36
N ASP A 63 18.00 -28.67 22.77
CA ASP A 63 17.60 -28.45 24.17
C ASP A 63 16.09 -28.18 24.23
N LEU A 64 15.29 -29.25 24.23
CA LEU A 64 13.96 -29.28 24.84
C LEU A 64 13.74 -30.70 25.38
N ASN A 65 14.48 -31.01 26.45
CA ASN A 65 14.21 -32.13 27.35
C ASN A 65 14.23 -31.57 28.77
N SER A 66 13.25 -31.99 29.57
CA SER A 66 13.11 -31.74 31.02
C SER A 66 12.63 -30.35 31.43
N VAL A 67 11.36 -30.25 31.85
CA VAL A 67 10.94 -30.01 33.25
C VAL A 67 9.40 -30.14 33.31
N ALA A 68 8.91 -31.17 34.00
CA ALA A 68 7.72 -31.16 34.88
C ALA A 68 7.39 -32.60 35.31
N ASP A 69 8.02 -33.02 36.41
CA ASP A 69 7.51 -33.95 37.41
C ASP A 69 6.93 -33.05 38.54
N GLU A 70 5.98 -33.35 39.41
CA GLU A 70 5.39 -34.59 39.94
C GLU A 70 4.12 -34.13 40.72
N GLY A 71 3.12 -35.00 40.93
CA GLY A 71 1.93 -34.67 41.72
C GLY A 71 0.92 -35.80 41.80
N ALA A 72 1.09 -36.64 42.82
CA ALA A 72 0.42 -37.91 43.11
C ALA A 72 -1.12 -37.88 43.18
N ASN A 73 -1.74 -39.03 42.85
CA ASN A 73 -2.64 -39.72 43.78
C ASN A 73 -2.87 -41.19 43.39
N VAL A 74 -2.55 -42.06 44.34
CA VAL A 74 -2.91 -43.48 44.43
C VAL A 74 -4.40 -43.59 44.77
N VAL A 75 -5.13 -44.58 44.22
CA VAL A 75 -6.10 -45.44 44.93
C VAL A 75 -6.56 -46.61 44.02
N GLU A 76 -6.36 -47.80 44.57
CA GLU A 76 -7.03 -49.11 44.39
C GLU A 76 -6.98 -49.89 43.06
N GLU A 77 -6.15 -50.94 43.09
CA GLU A 77 -6.47 -52.26 42.55
C GLU A 77 -7.87 -52.72 42.98
N ARG A 78 -8.70 -53.08 42.01
CA ARG A 78 -9.65 -54.18 42.17
C ARG A 78 -9.54 -55.09 40.96
N GLY A 79 -9.12 -56.32 41.23
CA GLY A 79 -9.07 -57.38 40.26
C GLY A 79 -10.44 -57.68 39.66
N PHE A 80 -10.44 -57.97 38.37
CA PHE A 80 -11.48 -58.79 37.77
C PHE A 80 -10.82 -59.82 36.87
N SER A 81 -11.22 -61.06 37.10
CA SER A 81 -10.62 -62.30 36.60
C SER A 81 -10.62 -62.38 35.07
N ALA A 82 -9.54 -62.92 34.53
CA ALA A 82 -9.41 -63.34 33.15
C ALA A 82 -10.36 -64.52 32.86
N SER A 83 -11.43 -64.27 32.11
CA SER A 83 -12.01 -65.18 31.11
C SER A 83 -13.34 -64.61 30.62
N THR A 84 -13.54 -64.58 29.30
CA THR A 84 -14.73 -64.11 28.56
C THR A 84 -14.67 -62.65 28.09
N LEU A 85 -13.85 -62.36 27.08
CA LEU A 85 -14.06 -61.27 26.12
C LEU A 85 -13.47 -61.68 24.75
N GLU A 86 -14.01 -62.75 24.17
CA GLU A 86 -13.92 -62.89 22.72
C GLU A 86 -14.94 -61.94 22.09
N THR A 87 -14.50 -61.22 21.05
CA THR A 87 -15.27 -60.30 20.18
C THR A 87 -15.64 -58.92 20.73
N LEU A 88 -14.63 -58.07 20.94
CA LEU A 88 -14.81 -56.61 20.84
C LEU A 88 -14.53 -56.17 19.39
N PRO A 89 -15.43 -55.39 18.75
CA PRO A 89 -15.23 -54.92 17.38
C PRO A 89 -14.06 -53.91 17.32
N SER A 90 -13.41 -53.85 16.15
CA SER A 90 -12.26 -52.98 15.81
C SER A 90 -12.50 -51.46 15.95
N THR A 91 -13.62 -51.04 16.55
CA THR A 91 -14.08 -49.65 16.65
C THR A 91 -13.71 -48.93 17.95
N LEU A 92 -12.99 -49.59 18.88
CA LEU A 92 -12.47 -48.98 20.12
C LEU A 92 -10.93 -48.97 20.21
N ARG A 93 -10.23 -48.98 19.07
CA ARG A 93 -8.77 -48.74 19.09
C ARG A 93 -8.49 -47.30 19.45
N SER A 94 -7.78 -47.10 20.58
CA SER A 94 -7.23 -45.79 20.95
C SER A 94 -6.33 -45.27 19.82
N PRO A 95 -6.31 -43.96 19.53
CA PRO A 95 -5.41 -43.38 18.53
C PRO A 95 -3.95 -43.80 18.73
N VAL A 96 -3.52 -43.97 19.98
CA VAL A 96 -2.16 -44.43 20.31
C VAL A 96 -1.92 -45.87 19.82
N SER A 97 -2.90 -46.76 20.00
CA SER A 97 -2.78 -48.15 19.54
C SER A 97 -2.69 -48.25 18.03
N GLN A 98 -3.45 -47.42 17.30
CA GLN A 98 -3.39 -47.37 15.84
C GLN A 98 -2.03 -46.92 15.29
N LEU A 99 -1.39 -45.92 15.92
CA LEU A 99 -0.05 -45.48 15.53
C LEU A 99 0.98 -46.60 15.69
N ASP A 100 0.91 -47.33 16.79
CA ASP A 100 1.84 -48.42 17.09
C ASP A 100 1.58 -49.65 16.20
N ASP A 101 0.32 -49.91 15.81
CA ASP A 101 -0.02 -50.93 14.82
C ASP A 101 0.60 -50.64 13.45
N TRP A 102 0.57 -49.38 12.98
CA TRP A 102 1.22 -49.02 11.72
C TRP A 102 2.74 -49.18 11.77
N LEU A 103 3.36 -48.88 12.92
CA LEU A 103 4.79 -49.10 13.12
C LEU A 103 5.15 -50.59 13.09
N THR A 104 4.38 -51.44 13.77
CA THR A 104 4.62 -52.91 13.78
C THR A 104 4.39 -53.53 12.41
N GLN A 105 3.46 -52.99 11.62
CA GLN A 105 3.26 -53.35 10.21
C GLN A 105 4.36 -52.82 9.28
N GLY A 106 5.33 -52.05 9.79
CA GLY A 106 6.46 -51.53 9.02
C GLY A 106 6.09 -50.43 8.02
N LYS A 107 4.94 -49.77 8.18
CA LYS A 107 4.49 -48.71 7.26
C LYS A 107 5.43 -47.51 7.34
N SER A 108 5.82 -46.96 6.19
CA SER A 108 6.58 -45.71 6.19
C SER A 108 5.69 -44.51 6.57
N ALA A 109 6.31 -43.38 6.92
CA ALA A 109 5.56 -42.13 7.11
C ALA A 109 4.81 -41.72 5.84
N ASP A 110 5.34 -42.04 4.65
CA ASP A 110 4.70 -41.77 3.36
C ASP A 110 3.45 -42.65 3.15
N ASP A 111 3.55 -43.94 3.46
CA ASP A 111 2.42 -44.87 3.35
C ASP A 111 1.27 -44.46 4.25
N VAL A 112 1.56 -44.02 5.49
CA VAL A 112 0.53 -43.54 6.41
C VAL A 112 -0.06 -42.21 5.97
N PHE A 113 0.72 -41.35 5.31
CA PHE A 113 0.20 -40.10 4.73
C PHE A 113 -0.88 -40.38 3.67
N GLN A 114 -0.61 -41.32 2.76
CA GLN A 114 -1.56 -41.75 1.74
C GLN A 114 -2.72 -42.56 2.31
N LEU A 115 -2.47 -43.39 3.34
CA LEU A 115 -3.51 -44.15 4.03
C LEU A 115 -4.56 -43.23 4.67
N LEU A 116 -4.10 -42.10 5.22
CA LEU A 116 -4.94 -41.04 5.76
C LEU A 116 -5.50 -40.11 4.68
N THR A 117 -5.29 -40.43 3.39
CA THR A 117 -5.75 -39.68 2.21
C THR A 117 -5.28 -38.22 2.18
N LEU A 118 -4.19 -37.92 2.89
CA LEU A 118 -3.66 -36.56 3.01
C LEU A 118 -2.98 -36.09 1.72
N ASP A 119 -2.62 -37.00 0.81
CA ASP A 119 -2.14 -36.71 -0.55
C ASP A 119 -3.24 -36.13 -1.46
N LYS A 120 -4.51 -36.39 -1.12
CA LYS A 120 -5.70 -35.97 -1.90
C LYS A 120 -6.50 -34.86 -1.24
N ALA A 121 -6.07 -34.39 -0.07
CA ALA A 121 -6.80 -33.39 0.72
C ALA A 121 -6.78 -31.97 0.10
N ALA A 122 -5.87 -31.70 -0.84
CA ALA A 122 -5.74 -30.42 -1.54
C ALA A 122 -5.77 -29.22 -0.57
N ASN A 123 -6.61 -28.22 -0.82
CA ASN A 123 -6.74 -27.02 0.03
C ASN A 123 -7.22 -27.34 1.47
N GLY A 124 -7.85 -28.50 1.68
CA GLY A 124 -8.30 -28.98 3.00
C GLY A 124 -7.20 -29.61 3.84
N LEU A 125 -6.00 -29.84 3.28
CA LEU A 125 -4.89 -30.52 3.95
C LEU A 125 -4.60 -29.94 5.35
N LEU A 126 -4.41 -28.63 5.44
CA LEU A 126 -4.01 -27.97 6.70
C LEU A 126 -5.16 -27.84 7.71
N ALA A 127 -6.39 -28.09 7.29
CA ALA A 127 -7.56 -28.17 8.17
C ALA A 127 -7.87 -29.61 8.60
N SER A 128 -7.26 -30.61 7.97
CA SER A 128 -7.57 -32.01 8.21
C SER A 128 -7.14 -32.45 9.61
N PRO A 129 -8.04 -33.04 10.43
CA PRO A 129 -7.66 -33.59 11.73
C PRO A 129 -6.64 -34.73 11.60
N HIS A 130 -6.66 -35.47 10.48
CA HIS A 130 -5.72 -36.54 10.19
C HIS A 130 -4.28 -36.04 9.98
N LEU A 131 -4.08 -34.75 9.69
CA LEU A 131 -2.73 -34.18 9.59
C LEU A 131 -2.00 -34.24 10.94
N ASN A 132 -2.69 -34.00 12.06
CA ASN A 132 -2.09 -34.08 13.39
C ASN A 132 -1.79 -35.52 13.81
N GLU A 133 -2.67 -36.45 13.41
CA GLU A 133 -2.46 -37.89 13.58
C GLU A 133 -1.21 -38.34 12.82
N TRP A 134 -1.08 -37.95 11.56
CA TRP A 134 0.08 -38.23 10.74
C TRP A 134 1.37 -37.60 11.29
N ILE A 135 1.35 -36.34 11.74
CA ILE A 135 2.53 -35.70 12.37
C ILE A 135 2.98 -36.46 13.62
N SER A 136 2.02 -36.96 14.41
CA SER A 136 2.30 -37.77 15.59
C SER A 136 2.94 -39.11 15.23
N TYR A 137 2.41 -39.77 14.19
CA TYR A 137 3.01 -40.97 13.60
C TYR A 137 4.44 -40.72 13.13
N MET A 138 4.65 -39.70 12.29
CA MET A 138 5.94 -39.35 11.71
C MET A 138 7.01 -39.13 12.79
N LYS A 139 6.66 -38.47 13.90
CA LYS A 139 7.59 -38.28 15.03
C LYS A 139 8.03 -39.61 15.65
N ARG A 140 7.10 -40.56 15.84
CA ARG A 140 7.42 -41.90 16.35
C ARG A 140 8.24 -42.70 15.34
N PHE A 141 7.81 -42.70 14.07
CA PHE A 141 8.52 -43.34 12.96
C PHE A 141 9.98 -42.87 12.87
N ASN A 142 10.21 -41.56 12.94
CA ASN A 142 11.55 -40.95 12.89
C ASN A 142 12.43 -41.33 14.09
N LYS A 143 11.84 -41.55 15.27
CA LYS A 143 12.57 -41.97 16.48
C LYS A 143 13.04 -43.41 16.37
N VAL A 144 12.19 -44.28 15.80
CA VAL A 144 12.49 -45.72 15.62
C VAL A 144 13.34 -45.97 14.37
N ASN A 145 13.29 -45.09 13.38
CA ASN A 145 14.03 -45.21 12.11
C ASN A 145 14.94 -43.99 11.85
N PRO A 146 16.05 -43.80 12.60
CA PRO A 146 16.90 -42.62 12.49
C PRO A 146 17.52 -42.37 11.11
N THR A 147 17.70 -43.42 10.31
CA THR A 147 18.30 -43.36 8.96
C THR A 147 17.28 -43.09 7.85
N LYS A 148 15.98 -43.17 8.14
CA LYS A 148 14.88 -42.99 7.17
C LYS A 148 13.96 -41.82 7.53
N ARG A 149 14.48 -40.84 8.26
CA ARG A 149 13.67 -39.73 8.77
C ARG A 149 13.10 -38.90 7.63
N THR A 150 11.88 -38.42 7.82
CA THR A 150 11.25 -37.40 6.97
C THR A 150 10.83 -36.20 7.81
N THR A 151 10.50 -35.09 7.17
CA THR A 151 9.90 -33.92 7.82
C THR A 151 8.49 -33.68 7.27
N VAL A 152 7.74 -32.80 7.96
CA VAL A 152 6.44 -32.33 7.46
C VAL A 152 6.65 -31.74 6.07
N ILE A 153 7.57 -30.80 5.93
CA ILE A 153 7.78 -30.11 4.66
C ILE A 153 8.27 -31.04 3.54
N ASP A 154 9.16 -31.99 3.82
CA ASP A 154 9.65 -32.93 2.81
C ASP A 154 8.52 -33.81 2.25
N THR A 155 7.66 -34.31 3.15
CA THR A 155 6.52 -35.13 2.75
C THR A 155 5.49 -34.29 1.98
N LEU A 156 5.15 -33.09 2.46
CA LEU A 156 4.19 -32.23 1.77
C LEU A 156 4.67 -31.82 0.38
N THR A 157 5.93 -31.39 0.23
CA THR A 157 6.51 -31.05 -1.08
C THR A 157 6.56 -32.27 -2.01
N LYS A 158 6.83 -33.48 -1.48
CA LYS A 158 6.84 -34.70 -2.30
C LYS A 158 5.48 -34.98 -2.96
N HIS A 159 4.37 -34.77 -2.24
CA HIS A 159 3.03 -35.07 -2.75
C HIS A 159 2.39 -33.91 -3.52
N TYR A 160 2.69 -32.67 -3.15
CA TYR A 160 2.02 -31.48 -3.73
C TYR A 160 2.91 -30.67 -4.68
N GLY A 161 4.22 -30.92 -4.71
CA GLY A 161 5.20 -30.03 -5.33
C GLY A 161 5.28 -28.67 -4.62
N ASP A 162 6.32 -27.91 -4.93
CA ASP A 162 6.51 -26.58 -4.31
C ASP A 162 5.43 -25.58 -4.72
N GLU A 163 5.06 -25.55 -6.00
CA GLU A 163 3.98 -24.73 -6.56
C GLU A 163 2.62 -25.05 -5.92
N GLY A 164 2.25 -26.34 -5.86
CA GLY A 164 0.99 -26.78 -5.28
C GLY A 164 0.92 -26.51 -3.78
N LEU A 165 2.00 -26.79 -3.06
CA LEU A 165 2.08 -26.53 -1.63
C LEU A 165 2.00 -25.03 -1.31
N ALA A 166 2.66 -24.17 -2.08
CA ALA A 166 2.57 -22.72 -1.91
C ALA A 166 1.13 -22.20 -2.05
N ARG A 167 0.34 -22.75 -3.01
CA ARG A 167 -1.09 -22.43 -3.16
C ARG A 167 -1.91 -22.86 -1.95
N ILE A 168 -1.71 -24.08 -1.47
CA ILE A 168 -2.42 -24.61 -0.29
C ILE A 168 -2.13 -23.74 0.94
N ILE A 169 -0.87 -23.34 1.12
CA ILE A 169 -0.44 -22.47 2.22
C ILE A 169 -1.12 -21.10 2.14
N GLU A 170 -1.11 -20.44 0.97
CA GLU A 170 -1.70 -19.11 0.81
C GLU A 170 -3.22 -19.14 0.99
N ALA A 171 -3.90 -20.19 0.52
CA ALA A 171 -5.32 -20.40 0.80
C ALA A 171 -5.59 -20.58 2.31
N ALA A 172 -4.81 -21.44 2.98
CA ALA A 172 -4.95 -21.71 4.41
C ALA A 172 -4.61 -20.50 5.29
N LYS A 173 -3.82 -19.53 4.81
CA LYS A 173 -3.55 -18.26 5.51
C LYS A 173 -4.77 -17.34 5.57
N GLN A 174 -5.73 -17.49 4.66
CA GLN A 174 -6.97 -16.69 4.65
C GLN A 174 -7.99 -17.20 5.67
N VAL A 175 -7.83 -18.42 6.19
CA VAL A 175 -8.74 -19.01 7.17
C VAL A 175 -8.14 -18.89 8.58
N ARG A 176 -8.86 -18.21 9.48
CA ARG A 176 -8.38 -17.90 10.84
C ARG A 176 -7.89 -19.13 11.61
N ALA A 177 -8.58 -20.27 11.47
CA ALA A 177 -8.24 -21.51 12.17
C ALA A 177 -6.91 -22.14 11.70
N THR A 178 -6.59 -22.03 10.40
CA THR A 178 -5.40 -22.65 9.80
C THR A 178 -4.23 -21.69 9.61
N ALA A 179 -4.46 -20.37 9.73
CA ALA A 179 -3.46 -19.35 9.43
C ALA A 179 -2.16 -19.49 10.25
N GLY A 180 -2.25 -19.93 11.51
CA GLY A 180 -1.07 -20.15 12.35
C GLY A 180 -0.21 -21.30 11.85
N LEU A 181 -0.82 -22.43 11.49
CA LEU A 181 -0.11 -23.59 10.95
C LEU A 181 0.45 -23.28 9.55
N ALA A 182 -0.34 -22.66 8.68
CA ALA A 182 0.08 -22.30 7.33
C ALA A 182 1.33 -21.39 7.33
N LYS A 183 1.40 -20.41 8.24
CA LYS A 183 2.59 -19.56 8.41
C LYS A 183 3.83 -20.37 8.83
N ARG A 184 3.66 -21.36 9.71
CA ARG A 184 4.78 -22.23 10.13
C ARG A 184 5.27 -23.10 8.99
N VAL A 185 4.36 -23.73 8.23
CA VAL A 185 4.72 -24.53 7.05
C VAL A 185 5.40 -23.66 5.99
N GLN A 186 4.93 -22.42 5.76
CA GLN A 186 5.60 -21.47 4.86
C GLN A 186 7.03 -21.16 5.31
N THR A 187 7.26 -20.95 6.61
CA THR A 187 8.60 -20.73 7.15
C THR A 187 9.50 -21.94 6.95
N GLU A 188 9.00 -23.16 7.18
CA GLU A 188 9.76 -24.39 6.92
C GLU A 188 10.10 -24.56 5.44
N GLN A 189 9.14 -24.25 4.54
CA GLN A 189 9.36 -24.29 3.09
C GLN A 189 10.48 -23.33 2.65
N ILE A 190 10.41 -22.08 3.10
CA ILE A 190 11.42 -21.06 2.79
C ILE A 190 12.79 -21.46 3.35
N GLN A 191 12.86 -21.95 4.58
CA GLN A 191 14.12 -22.40 5.18
C GLN A 191 14.73 -23.56 4.42
N ARG A 192 13.92 -24.51 3.95
CA ARG A 192 14.38 -25.60 3.10
C ARG A 192 15.01 -25.07 1.80
N TRP A 193 14.34 -24.13 1.11
CA TRP A 193 14.89 -23.52 -0.10
C TRP A 193 16.21 -22.77 0.16
N LEU A 194 16.29 -22.00 1.26
CA LEU A 194 17.52 -21.30 1.64
C LEU A 194 18.67 -22.27 1.94
N LEU A 195 18.41 -23.36 2.66
CA LEU A 195 19.40 -24.40 2.97
C LEU A 195 19.87 -25.17 1.74
N ALA A 196 18.98 -25.31 0.73
CA ALA A 196 19.31 -25.88 -0.57
C ALA A 196 20.12 -24.92 -1.46
N GLY A 197 20.32 -23.66 -1.04
CA GLY A 197 21.03 -22.65 -1.82
C GLY A 197 20.24 -22.13 -3.02
N GLU A 198 18.91 -22.22 -2.97
CA GLU A 198 18.05 -21.75 -4.05
C GLU A 198 18.13 -20.23 -4.21
N THR A 199 18.05 -19.76 -5.45
CA THR A 199 18.09 -18.34 -5.79
C THR A 199 16.67 -17.78 -5.98
N PRO A 200 16.47 -16.44 -5.90
CA PRO A 200 15.20 -15.81 -6.24
C PRO A 200 14.69 -16.19 -7.63
N GLU A 201 15.59 -16.37 -8.60
CA GLU A 201 15.25 -16.83 -9.96
C GLU A 201 14.72 -18.26 -9.95
N SER A 202 15.45 -19.19 -9.31
CA SER A 202 15.06 -20.59 -9.21
C SER A 202 13.68 -20.75 -8.56
N ILE A 203 13.43 -20.06 -7.44
CA ILE A 203 12.14 -20.13 -6.75
C ILE A 203 11.02 -19.47 -7.57
N PHE A 204 11.32 -18.44 -8.37
CA PHE A 204 10.32 -17.83 -9.25
C PHE A 204 9.80 -18.83 -10.28
N THR A 205 10.71 -19.56 -10.96
CA THR A 205 10.37 -20.62 -11.91
C THR A 205 9.79 -21.86 -11.24
N LEU A 206 10.30 -22.26 -10.07
CA LEU A 206 9.77 -23.41 -9.30
C LEU A 206 8.29 -23.20 -8.92
N LEU A 207 7.89 -21.95 -8.70
CA LEU A 207 6.51 -21.56 -8.41
C LEU A 207 5.69 -21.23 -9.67
N LYS A 208 6.25 -21.44 -10.87
CA LYS A 208 5.67 -21.15 -12.18
C LYS A 208 5.17 -19.72 -12.34
N LEU A 209 5.89 -18.77 -11.75
CA LEU A 209 5.55 -17.35 -11.84
C LEU A 209 6.05 -16.71 -13.14
N ASP A 210 7.01 -17.34 -13.82
CA ASP A 210 7.51 -16.99 -15.15
C ASP A 210 6.50 -17.32 -16.26
N ASP A 211 5.71 -18.39 -16.10
CA ASP A 211 4.63 -18.75 -17.03
C ASP A 211 3.38 -17.85 -16.91
N ALA A 212 3.28 -17.05 -15.84
CA ALA A 212 2.07 -16.30 -15.51
C ALA A 212 1.85 -15.05 -16.39
N GLY A 213 2.89 -14.55 -17.06
CA GLY A 213 2.83 -13.32 -17.86
C GLY A 213 2.15 -12.17 -17.14
N GLU A 214 1.27 -11.43 -17.83
CA GLU A 214 0.52 -10.31 -17.22
C GLU A 214 -0.45 -10.74 -16.10
N SER A 215 -0.72 -12.04 -15.96
CA SER A 215 -1.53 -12.59 -14.88
C SER A 215 -0.73 -12.89 -13.61
N LEU A 216 0.54 -12.47 -13.51
CA LEU A 216 1.42 -12.71 -12.36
C LEU A 216 0.75 -12.45 -11.01
N PHE A 217 0.11 -11.30 -10.85
CA PHE A 217 -0.49 -10.93 -9.56
C PHE A 217 -1.76 -11.74 -9.23
N THR A 218 -2.34 -12.47 -10.19
CA THR A 218 -3.43 -13.41 -9.89
C THR A 218 -2.94 -14.68 -9.20
N GLN A 219 -1.63 -14.96 -9.27
CA GLN A 219 -1.02 -16.12 -8.65
C GLN A 219 -0.75 -15.84 -7.17
N SER A 220 -1.44 -16.55 -6.28
CA SER A 220 -1.22 -16.46 -4.82
C SER A 220 0.24 -16.67 -4.40
N GLN A 221 0.96 -17.49 -5.17
CA GLN A 221 2.35 -17.89 -4.94
C GLN A 221 3.32 -16.71 -5.03
N VAL A 222 2.93 -15.59 -5.68
CA VAL A 222 3.73 -14.36 -5.72
C VAL A 222 4.02 -13.81 -4.31
N VAL A 223 3.10 -14.02 -3.36
CA VAL A 223 3.26 -13.63 -1.96
C VAL A 223 4.29 -14.51 -1.26
N THR A 224 4.29 -15.81 -1.54
CA THR A 224 5.30 -16.75 -1.03
C THR A 224 6.68 -16.41 -1.59
N TRP A 225 6.78 -16.15 -2.89
CA TRP A 225 8.04 -15.74 -3.51
C TRP A 225 8.57 -14.42 -2.94
N ALA A 226 7.72 -13.42 -2.74
CA ALA A 226 8.14 -12.15 -2.14
C ALA A 226 8.69 -12.32 -0.72
N LYS A 227 8.08 -13.22 0.08
CA LYS A 227 8.59 -13.56 1.41
C LYS A 227 9.93 -14.31 1.34
N PHE A 228 10.08 -15.22 0.38
CA PHE A 228 11.36 -15.88 0.12
C PHE A 228 12.45 -14.86 -0.22
N LEU A 229 12.19 -13.93 -1.13
CA LEU A 229 13.14 -12.87 -1.50
C LEU A 229 13.57 -12.04 -0.28
N ASP A 230 12.63 -11.70 0.61
CA ASP A 230 12.95 -10.98 1.85
C ASP A 230 13.91 -11.75 2.75
N ASP A 231 13.69 -13.05 2.91
CA ASP A 231 14.52 -13.88 3.77
C ASP A 231 15.86 -14.22 3.10
N PHE A 232 15.89 -14.36 1.77
CA PHE A 232 17.10 -14.47 0.96
C PHE A 232 17.98 -13.23 1.11
N ASN A 233 17.44 -12.03 0.89
CA ASN A 233 18.19 -10.77 1.01
C ASN A 233 18.74 -10.53 2.44
N LYS A 234 18.07 -11.05 3.48
CA LYS A 234 18.56 -11.00 4.86
C LYS A 234 19.71 -11.97 5.10
N ALA A 235 19.67 -13.14 4.46
CA ALA A 235 20.70 -14.18 4.59
C ALA A 235 21.94 -13.86 3.74
N ASP A 236 21.73 -13.33 2.53
CA ASP A 236 22.77 -12.88 1.61
C ASP A 236 22.50 -11.43 1.15
N SER A 237 23.25 -10.49 1.72
CA SER A 237 23.17 -9.08 1.35
C SER A 237 23.96 -8.74 0.08
N THR A 238 24.85 -9.62 -0.40
CA THR A 238 25.72 -9.34 -1.55
C THR A 238 24.98 -9.49 -2.87
N SER A 239 24.00 -10.38 -2.93
CA SER A 239 23.15 -10.63 -4.11
C SER A 239 21.75 -10.01 -3.97
N ALA A 240 21.58 -9.06 -3.04
CA ALA A 240 20.26 -8.55 -2.70
C ALA A 240 19.61 -7.76 -3.85
N THR A 241 18.33 -8.00 -4.09
CA THR A 241 17.52 -7.27 -5.08
C THR A 241 16.13 -6.93 -4.53
N THR A 242 15.41 -6.03 -5.20
CA THR A 242 14.04 -5.64 -4.79
C THR A 242 12.99 -6.36 -5.63
N LEU A 243 11.74 -6.41 -5.15
CA LEU A 243 10.63 -6.99 -5.94
C LEU A 243 10.48 -6.23 -7.25
N PHE A 244 10.55 -4.89 -7.18
CA PHE A 244 10.46 -4.05 -8.35
C PHE A 244 11.59 -4.32 -9.36
N SER A 245 12.85 -4.31 -8.92
CA SER A 245 13.99 -4.49 -9.82
C SER A 245 14.01 -5.88 -10.45
N PHE A 246 13.64 -6.92 -9.69
CA PHE A 246 13.52 -8.27 -10.21
C PHE A 246 12.42 -8.36 -11.27
N LEU A 247 11.22 -7.83 -10.99
CA LEU A 247 10.09 -7.94 -11.92
C LEU A 247 10.22 -7.01 -13.12
N LYS A 248 10.82 -5.82 -12.98
CA LYS A 248 10.97 -4.83 -14.05
C LYS A 248 11.67 -5.38 -15.29
N SER A 249 12.61 -6.31 -15.15
CA SER A 249 13.34 -6.87 -16.31
C SER A 249 12.50 -7.79 -17.20
N ARG A 250 11.26 -8.13 -16.79
CA ARG A 250 10.39 -9.10 -17.45
C ARG A 250 9.20 -8.47 -18.18
N TYR A 251 8.95 -7.18 -17.93
CA TYR A 251 7.79 -6.48 -18.44
C TYR A 251 8.20 -5.12 -18.93
N ASP A 252 7.59 -4.69 -20.04
CA ASP A 252 7.62 -3.30 -20.43
C ASP A 252 7.03 -2.44 -19.32
N GLU A 253 7.60 -1.24 -19.11
CA GLU A 253 7.34 -0.48 -17.90
C GLU A 253 5.89 0.01 -17.79
N ASP A 254 5.27 0.36 -18.91
CA ASP A 254 3.86 0.75 -18.99
C ASP A 254 2.93 -0.44 -18.71
N VAL A 255 3.23 -1.63 -19.28
CA VAL A 255 2.53 -2.88 -18.97
C VAL A 255 2.62 -3.18 -17.48
N PHE A 256 3.83 -3.11 -16.90
CA PHE A 256 4.04 -3.40 -15.49
C PHE A 256 3.32 -2.42 -14.56
N VAL A 257 3.31 -1.13 -14.90
CA VAL A 257 2.54 -0.11 -14.15
C VAL A 257 1.05 -0.43 -14.18
N ASN A 258 0.49 -0.82 -15.34
CA ASN A 258 -0.91 -1.21 -15.45
C ASN A 258 -1.23 -2.46 -14.61
N MET A 259 -0.36 -3.47 -14.62
CA MET A 259 -0.49 -4.66 -13.78
C MET A 259 -0.51 -4.29 -12.28
N LEU A 260 0.34 -3.37 -11.84
CA LEU A 260 0.37 -2.90 -10.45
C LEU A 260 -0.88 -2.08 -10.07
N ILE A 261 -1.41 -1.27 -10.98
CA ILE A 261 -2.67 -0.54 -10.78
C ILE A 261 -3.83 -1.54 -10.61
N ALA A 262 -3.92 -2.54 -11.47
CA ALA A 262 -4.94 -3.59 -11.37
C ALA A 262 -4.80 -4.38 -10.06
N ALA A 263 -3.57 -4.81 -9.72
CA ALA A 263 -3.29 -5.56 -8.50
C ALA A 263 -3.58 -4.77 -7.22
N LYS A 264 -3.44 -3.44 -7.24
CA LYS A 264 -3.78 -2.58 -6.10
C LYS A 264 -5.28 -2.57 -5.80
N ASN A 265 -6.13 -2.75 -6.81
CA ASN A 265 -7.58 -2.74 -6.66
C ASN A 265 -8.15 -4.08 -6.17
N VAL A 266 -7.31 -5.11 -6.00
CA VAL A 266 -7.72 -6.44 -5.54
C VAL A 266 -7.20 -6.65 -4.09
N PRO A 267 -8.08 -6.92 -3.09
CA PRO A 267 -7.67 -6.97 -1.68
C PRO A 267 -6.54 -7.96 -1.34
N SER A 268 -6.49 -9.11 -2.04
CA SER A 268 -5.45 -10.13 -1.81
C SER A 268 -4.06 -9.69 -2.29
N THR A 269 -3.98 -8.77 -3.25
CA THR A 269 -2.74 -8.33 -3.90
C THR A 269 -2.38 -6.87 -3.62
N GLU A 270 -3.29 -6.12 -2.98
CA GLU A 270 -3.11 -4.71 -2.65
C GLU A 270 -1.78 -4.46 -1.93
N LYS A 271 -1.45 -5.29 -0.94
CA LYS A 271 -0.24 -5.12 -0.11
C LYS A 271 1.03 -5.30 -0.92
N ILE A 272 1.12 -6.32 -1.76
CA ILE A 272 2.32 -6.57 -2.57
C ILE A 272 2.44 -5.54 -3.68
N ALA A 273 1.34 -5.15 -4.32
CA ALA A 273 1.32 -4.09 -5.32
C ALA A 273 1.79 -2.75 -4.73
N THR A 274 1.27 -2.39 -3.55
CA THR A 274 1.66 -1.16 -2.84
C THR A 274 3.15 -1.15 -2.48
N ARG A 275 3.68 -2.30 -2.04
CA ARG A 275 5.10 -2.44 -1.76
C ARG A 275 5.95 -2.25 -3.03
N ILE A 276 5.60 -2.90 -4.13
CA ILE A 276 6.33 -2.77 -5.40
C ILE A 276 6.25 -1.33 -5.92
N GLN A 277 5.08 -0.67 -5.82
CA GLN A 277 4.93 0.75 -6.19
C GLN A 277 5.81 1.67 -5.35
N ALA A 278 6.01 1.37 -4.06
CA ALA A 278 6.91 2.15 -3.22
C ALA A 278 8.38 1.99 -3.65
N GLU A 279 8.80 0.76 -3.96
CA GLU A 279 10.13 0.46 -4.51
C GLU A 279 10.35 1.13 -5.89
N GLN A 280 9.35 1.08 -6.77
CA GLN A 280 9.33 1.78 -8.06
C GLN A 280 9.51 3.29 -7.88
N THR A 281 8.72 3.89 -6.99
CA THR A 281 8.72 5.33 -6.70
C THR A 281 10.09 5.78 -6.18
N ALA A 282 10.68 5.00 -5.26
CA ALA A 282 12.00 5.29 -4.71
C ALA A 282 13.08 5.25 -5.81
N LEU A 283 13.05 4.24 -6.68
CA LEU A 283 14.02 4.14 -7.78
C LEU A 283 13.84 5.26 -8.80
N TRP A 284 12.60 5.60 -9.15
CA TRP A 284 12.29 6.74 -10.03
C TRP A 284 12.84 8.05 -9.48
N LEU A 285 12.68 8.30 -8.17
CA LEU A 285 13.26 9.47 -7.50
C LEU A 285 14.79 9.44 -7.53
N GLU A 286 15.41 8.30 -7.20
CA GLU A 286 16.87 8.14 -7.21
C GLU A 286 17.47 8.42 -8.60
N LYS A 287 16.86 7.87 -9.65
CA LYS A 287 17.32 8.02 -11.04
C LYS A 287 16.89 9.34 -11.69
N GLY A 288 16.19 10.21 -10.97
CA GLY A 288 15.74 11.48 -11.51
C GLY A 288 14.75 11.32 -12.67
N LYS A 289 13.84 10.34 -12.59
CA LYS A 289 12.83 10.13 -13.63
C LYS A 289 11.89 11.34 -13.70
N ASN A 290 11.81 11.95 -14.88
CA ASN A 290 11.07 13.20 -15.08
C ASN A 290 9.58 13.04 -14.71
N PRO A 291 9.02 13.91 -13.86
CA PRO A 291 7.61 13.88 -13.47
C PRO A 291 6.60 13.87 -14.63
N GLY A 292 6.88 14.54 -15.74
CA GLY A 292 6.04 14.50 -16.95
C GLY A 292 6.00 13.14 -17.64
N VAL A 293 7.10 12.37 -17.58
CA VAL A 293 7.12 10.98 -18.06
C VAL A 293 6.29 10.08 -17.14
N VAL A 294 6.42 10.27 -15.81
CA VAL A 294 5.61 9.53 -14.84
C VAL A 294 4.13 9.86 -14.97
N PHE A 295 3.78 11.11 -15.30
CA PHE A 295 2.39 11.51 -15.57
C PHE A 295 1.75 10.68 -16.70
N LYS A 296 2.44 10.55 -17.83
CA LYS A 296 2.00 9.71 -18.96
C LYS A 296 1.96 8.21 -18.62
N LEU A 297 2.98 7.71 -17.90
CA LEU A 297 3.02 6.30 -17.48
C LEU A 297 1.82 5.91 -16.62
N LEU A 298 1.31 6.86 -15.81
CA LEU A 298 0.10 6.68 -15.01
C LEU A 298 -1.20 6.98 -15.78
N LYS A 299 -1.12 7.24 -17.09
CA LYS A 299 -2.23 7.59 -17.99
C LYS A 299 -3.07 8.76 -17.49
N LEU A 300 -2.40 9.76 -16.91
CA LEU A 300 -3.05 10.96 -16.38
C LEU A 300 -3.29 12.03 -17.44
N ASP A 301 -2.73 11.86 -18.63
CA ASP A 301 -2.91 12.72 -19.80
C ASP A 301 -4.16 12.38 -20.63
N ASP A 302 -4.80 11.25 -20.35
CA ASP A 302 -6.03 10.78 -21.02
C ASP A 302 -7.29 11.00 -20.16
N VAL A 303 -7.34 12.08 -19.37
CA VAL A 303 -8.43 12.36 -18.42
C VAL A 303 -9.04 13.75 -18.67
N ASP A 304 -10.29 13.77 -19.15
CA ASP A 304 -10.99 14.99 -19.61
C ASP A 304 -11.23 16.04 -18.50
N VAL A 305 -11.84 15.65 -17.36
CA VAL A 305 -12.17 16.61 -16.27
C VAL A 305 -11.97 16.06 -14.85
N SER A 306 -12.06 14.74 -14.64
CA SER A 306 -11.93 14.11 -13.31
C SER A 306 -10.48 13.87 -12.86
N LEU A 307 -9.49 14.50 -13.51
CA LEU A 307 -8.06 14.33 -13.20
C LEU A 307 -7.77 14.60 -11.71
N LEU A 308 -8.33 15.69 -11.17
CA LEU A 308 -8.10 16.10 -9.78
C LEU A 308 -8.75 15.15 -8.75
N GLU A 309 -9.71 14.33 -9.18
CA GLU A 309 -10.36 13.31 -8.36
C GLU A 309 -9.66 11.95 -8.48
N ASN A 310 -8.74 11.79 -9.43
CA ASN A 310 -8.03 10.54 -9.65
C ASN A 310 -7.00 10.30 -8.52
N PRO A 311 -7.07 9.18 -7.77
CA PRO A 311 -6.11 8.89 -6.71
C PRO A 311 -4.67 8.73 -7.21
N LEU A 312 -4.47 8.35 -8.47
CA LEU A 312 -3.14 8.30 -9.09
C LEU A 312 -2.56 9.70 -9.32
N PHE A 313 -3.40 10.69 -9.60
CA PHE A 313 -2.97 12.08 -9.70
C PHE A 313 -2.43 12.61 -8.36
N VAL A 314 -3.10 12.28 -7.25
CA VAL A 314 -2.63 12.63 -5.89
C VAL A 314 -1.27 12.00 -5.59
N ALA A 315 -1.08 10.72 -5.95
CA ALA A 315 0.20 10.05 -5.79
C ALA A 315 1.31 10.69 -6.67
N TRP A 316 0.98 11.03 -7.92
CA TRP A 316 1.89 11.68 -8.86
C TRP A 316 2.30 13.10 -8.41
N MET A 317 1.38 13.88 -7.84
CA MET A 317 1.71 15.20 -7.28
C MET A 317 2.74 15.08 -6.15
N LYS A 318 2.51 14.13 -5.22
CA LYS A 318 3.46 13.86 -4.15
C LYS A 318 4.82 13.42 -4.70
N TYR A 319 4.84 12.56 -5.71
CA TYR A 319 6.07 12.19 -6.42
C TYR A 319 6.80 13.42 -6.97
N THR A 320 6.08 14.32 -7.64
CA THR A 320 6.63 15.55 -8.23
C THR A 320 7.22 16.46 -7.16
N GLU A 321 6.52 16.65 -6.04
CA GLU A 321 7.06 17.42 -4.91
C GLU A 321 8.32 16.79 -4.31
N ASP A 322 8.31 15.47 -4.11
CA ASP A 322 9.46 14.75 -3.57
C ASP A 322 10.65 14.80 -4.56
N PHE A 323 10.37 14.73 -5.87
CA PHE A 323 11.35 14.94 -6.94
C PHE A 323 11.98 16.33 -6.87
N SER A 324 11.18 17.41 -6.79
CA SER A 324 11.70 18.78 -6.73
C SER A 324 12.54 19.04 -5.47
N LYS A 325 12.21 18.37 -4.35
CA LYS A 325 12.99 18.44 -3.11
C LYS A 325 14.30 17.67 -3.18
N ILE A 326 14.38 16.58 -3.93
CA ILE A 326 15.61 15.79 -4.07
C ILE A 326 16.53 16.41 -5.13
N HIS A 327 15.95 16.81 -6.27
CA HIS A 327 16.65 17.37 -7.42
C HIS A 327 16.54 18.90 -7.45
N TYR A 328 17.17 19.55 -6.48
CA TYR A 328 17.20 21.01 -6.34
C TYR A 328 17.70 21.69 -7.62
N GLY A 329 17.10 22.83 -7.98
CA GLY A 329 17.45 23.60 -9.18
C GLY A 329 16.69 23.17 -10.43
N THR A 330 15.94 22.07 -10.39
CA THR A 330 14.95 21.77 -11.44
C THR A 330 13.76 22.73 -11.30
N LYS A 331 13.33 23.37 -12.40
CA LYS A 331 12.13 24.22 -12.42
C LYS A 331 10.83 23.40 -12.57
N ILE A 332 10.90 22.08 -12.34
CA ILE A 332 9.77 21.18 -12.54
C ILE A 332 8.89 21.24 -11.30
N THR A 333 7.67 21.70 -11.51
CA THR A 333 6.57 21.72 -10.54
C THR A 333 5.38 20.95 -11.09
N THR A 334 4.41 20.61 -10.24
CA THR A 334 3.14 20.02 -10.67
C THR A 334 2.49 20.84 -11.79
N VAL A 335 2.47 22.16 -11.62
CA VAL A 335 1.85 23.12 -12.54
C VAL A 335 2.59 23.16 -13.87
N SER A 336 3.92 23.23 -13.84
CA SER A 336 4.71 23.23 -15.08
C SER A 336 4.57 21.94 -15.88
N VAL A 337 4.33 20.79 -15.22
CA VAL A 337 4.06 19.55 -15.95
C VAL A 337 2.67 19.62 -16.61
N LEU A 338 1.67 20.09 -15.88
CA LEU A 338 0.29 20.23 -16.37
C LEU A 338 0.16 21.19 -17.55
N HIS A 339 0.92 22.28 -17.61
CA HIS A 339 0.97 23.18 -18.77
C HIS A 339 1.43 22.51 -20.07
N ASN A 340 2.04 21.31 -20.01
CA ASN A 340 2.37 20.56 -21.24
C ASN A 340 1.17 19.83 -21.85
N TYR A 341 0.04 19.75 -21.13
CA TYR A 341 -1.15 18.97 -21.51
C TYR A 341 -2.42 19.81 -21.57
N TYR A 342 -2.48 20.87 -20.77
CA TYR A 342 -3.67 21.71 -20.62
C TYR A 342 -3.28 23.17 -20.78
N GLU A 343 -4.10 23.90 -21.54
CA GLU A 343 -4.06 25.35 -21.63
C GLU A 343 -4.40 25.98 -20.27
N ASP A 344 -3.94 27.22 -20.06
CA ASP A 344 -4.06 27.93 -18.78
C ASP A 344 -5.52 28.11 -18.33
N ASP A 345 -6.43 28.33 -19.27
CA ASP A 345 -7.86 28.49 -19.01
C ASP A 345 -8.50 27.17 -18.57
N ALA A 346 -8.16 26.05 -19.21
CA ALA A 346 -8.58 24.70 -18.84
C ALA A 346 -8.07 24.31 -17.45
N LEU A 347 -6.81 24.62 -17.11
CA LEU A 347 -6.26 24.37 -15.78
C LEU A 347 -6.95 25.19 -14.70
N ALA A 348 -7.19 26.47 -14.97
CA ALA A 348 -7.94 27.32 -14.05
C ALA A 348 -9.36 26.77 -13.81
N LEU A 349 -10.03 26.34 -14.88
CA LEU A 349 -11.34 25.67 -14.83
C LEU A 349 -11.33 24.43 -13.93
N MET A 350 -10.33 23.55 -14.07
CA MET A 350 -10.19 22.35 -13.25
C MET A 350 -10.02 22.69 -11.76
N ILE A 351 -9.12 23.61 -11.43
CA ILE A 351 -8.83 24.02 -10.04
C ILE A 351 -10.08 24.60 -9.38
N ILE A 352 -10.77 25.47 -10.10
CA ILE A 352 -11.95 26.15 -9.60
C ILE A 352 -13.10 25.14 -9.32
N ARG A 353 -13.30 24.15 -10.21
CA ARG A 353 -14.27 23.06 -9.98
C ARG A 353 -13.90 22.21 -8.78
N ALA A 354 -12.63 21.82 -8.65
CA ALA A 354 -12.16 21.04 -7.50
C ALA A 354 -12.36 21.78 -6.17
N ALA A 355 -12.12 23.10 -6.14
CA ALA A 355 -12.29 23.91 -4.94
C ALA A 355 -13.75 24.02 -4.45
N ARG A 356 -14.72 23.60 -5.29
CA ARG A 356 -16.16 23.48 -4.94
C ARG A 356 -16.58 22.08 -4.52
N SER A 357 -15.72 21.07 -4.66
CA SER A 357 -16.04 19.71 -4.25
C SER A 357 -16.34 19.68 -2.75
N PRO A 358 -17.49 19.10 -2.31
CA PRO A 358 -17.85 19.00 -0.90
C PRO A 358 -16.77 18.33 -0.04
N ILE A 359 -15.99 17.41 -0.63
CA ILE A 359 -14.88 16.67 0.00
C ILE A 359 -13.69 17.59 0.31
N LEU A 360 -13.47 18.62 -0.50
CA LEU A 360 -12.37 19.56 -0.34
C LEU A 360 -12.78 20.80 0.46
N ARG A 361 -14.08 21.10 0.56
CA ARG A 361 -14.66 22.17 1.40
C ARG A 361 -14.30 22.07 2.88
N GLU A 362 -14.00 20.86 3.38
CA GLU A 362 -13.54 20.62 4.76
C GLU A 362 -12.11 21.12 5.01
N TYR A 363 -11.33 21.40 3.95
CA TYR A 363 -9.89 21.71 4.03
C TYR A 363 -9.49 23.09 3.47
N TYR A 364 -10.34 23.73 2.66
CA TYR A 364 -10.14 25.10 2.21
C TYR A 364 -10.87 26.09 3.12
N ASN A 365 -10.17 27.11 3.61
CA ASN A 365 -10.83 28.27 4.21
C ASN A 365 -11.60 29.03 3.12
N GLU A 366 -12.86 29.41 3.37
CA GLU A 366 -13.74 30.10 2.39
C GLU A 366 -13.07 31.35 1.80
N ASP A 367 -12.20 32.01 2.57
CA ASP A 367 -11.40 33.16 2.14
C ASP A 367 -10.45 32.88 0.96
N ASN A 368 -9.85 31.70 0.92
CA ASN A 368 -8.89 31.33 -0.13
C ASN A 368 -9.61 31.02 -1.45
N LEU A 369 -10.80 30.42 -1.37
CA LEU A 369 -11.64 30.14 -2.54
C LEU A 369 -12.12 31.44 -3.19
N LEU A 370 -12.61 32.40 -2.40
CA LEU A 370 -13.08 33.69 -2.91
C LEU A 370 -11.94 34.49 -3.55
N THR A 371 -10.74 34.46 -2.97
CA THR A 371 -9.55 35.08 -3.57
C THR A 371 -9.24 34.50 -4.95
N ILE A 372 -9.31 33.17 -5.10
CA ILE A 372 -9.09 32.49 -6.40
C ILE A 372 -10.19 32.88 -7.41
N LEU A 373 -11.45 32.91 -6.98
CA LEU A 373 -12.57 33.28 -7.85
C LEU A 373 -12.51 34.73 -8.32
N PHE A 374 -12.07 35.67 -7.47
CA PHE A 374 -11.88 37.06 -7.88
C PHE A 374 -10.73 37.21 -8.87
N ASN A 375 -9.60 36.55 -8.65
CA ASN A 375 -8.52 36.55 -9.63
C ASN A 375 -8.96 35.93 -10.97
N ALA A 376 -9.81 34.89 -10.94
CA ALA A 376 -10.39 34.28 -12.13
C ALA A 376 -11.45 35.16 -12.81
N TRP A 377 -12.11 36.06 -12.07
CA TRP A 377 -13.04 37.04 -12.65
C TRP A 377 -12.30 38.07 -13.51
N ASP A 378 -11.09 38.45 -13.10
CA ASP A 378 -10.29 39.46 -13.80
C ASP A 378 -9.62 38.92 -15.07
N ALA A 379 -9.55 37.59 -15.23
CA ALA A 379 -9.03 36.93 -16.42
C ALA A 379 -10.12 36.71 -17.49
N PRO A 380 -9.94 37.17 -18.75
CA PRO A 380 -10.99 37.17 -19.78
C PRO A 380 -11.64 35.80 -20.05
N TYR A 381 -10.84 34.74 -20.09
CA TYR A 381 -11.28 33.39 -20.46
C TYR A 381 -11.96 32.63 -19.31
N THR A 382 -11.68 32.99 -18.06
CA THR A 382 -12.23 32.35 -16.85
C THR A 382 -13.34 33.17 -16.19
N LYS A 383 -13.53 34.42 -16.62
CA LYS A 383 -14.50 35.38 -16.08
C LYS A 383 -15.94 34.89 -16.00
N ASN A 384 -16.46 34.31 -17.09
CA ASN A 384 -17.87 33.88 -17.14
C ASN A 384 -18.16 32.76 -16.13
N LEU A 385 -17.21 31.84 -15.95
CA LEU A 385 -17.34 30.80 -14.96
C LEU A 385 -17.12 31.35 -13.56
N ALA A 386 -16.05 32.12 -13.33
CA ALA A 386 -15.82 32.77 -12.04
C ALA A 386 -17.06 33.53 -11.56
N LYS A 387 -17.75 34.21 -12.49
CA LYS A 387 -19.05 34.82 -12.25
C LYS A 387 -20.11 33.83 -11.81
N GLN A 388 -20.37 32.79 -12.62
CA GLN A 388 -21.36 31.76 -12.29
C GLN A 388 -21.10 31.15 -10.90
N LEU A 389 -19.84 30.92 -10.55
CA LEU A 389 -19.47 30.30 -9.29
C LEU A 389 -19.49 31.27 -8.11
N LEU A 390 -19.29 32.56 -8.34
CA LEU A 390 -19.56 33.57 -7.31
C LEU A 390 -21.08 33.68 -7.09
N ASP A 391 -21.88 33.73 -8.15
CA ASP A 391 -23.35 33.80 -8.08
C ASP A 391 -23.94 32.61 -7.31
N ASP A 392 -23.53 31.38 -7.64
CA ASP A 392 -23.90 30.15 -6.94
C ASP A 392 -23.47 30.17 -5.44
N GLN A 393 -22.32 30.76 -5.11
CA GLN A 393 -21.86 30.87 -3.71
C GLN A 393 -22.72 31.88 -2.93
N LEU A 394 -23.10 33.00 -3.56
CA LEU A 394 -24.06 33.94 -3.00
C LEU A 394 -25.42 33.28 -2.76
N GLU A 395 -25.90 32.47 -3.71
CA GLU A 395 -27.15 31.71 -3.56
C GLU A 395 -27.07 30.71 -2.40
N HIS A 396 -25.94 30.01 -2.26
CA HIS A 396 -25.70 29.11 -1.14
C HIS A 396 -25.80 29.86 0.20
N TRP A 397 -25.12 31.00 0.35
CA TRP A 397 -25.19 31.82 1.57
C TRP A 397 -26.61 32.34 1.85
N LEU A 398 -27.39 32.70 0.81
CA LEU A 398 -28.78 33.10 0.98
C LEU A 398 -29.63 31.93 1.51
N LYS A 399 -29.41 30.71 0.98
CA LYS A 399 -30.11 29.50 1.39
C LYS A 399 -29.76 29.10 2.82
N THR A 400 -28.49 29.20 3.22
CA THR A 400 -28.03 28.91 4.59
C THR A 400 -28.28 30.07 5.55
N LYS A 401 -28.75 31.21 5.05
CA LYS A 401 -28.98 32.44 5.81
C LYS A 401 -27.73 32.93 6.54
N THR A 402 -26.59 32.90 5.86
CA THR A 402 -25.32 33.41 6.39
C THR A 402 -25.45 34.89 6.72
N ASP A 403 -24.98 35.31 7.90
CA ASP A 403 -25.10 36.70 8.35
C ASP A 403 -24.42 37.67 7.36
N PRO A 404 -25.07 38.78 6.97
CA PRO A 404 -24.46 39.74 6.04
C PRO A 404 -23.11 40.29 6.50
N ARG A 405 -22.85 40.42 7.81
CA ARG A 405 -21.53 40.88 8.30
C ARG A 405 -20.46 39.83 8.04
N THR A 406 -20.80 38.55 8.15
CA THR A 406 -19.91 37.44 7.79
C THR A 406 -19.61 37.48 6.29
N VAL A 407 -20.63 37.66 5.44
CA VAL A 407 -20.42 37.78 3.98
C VAL A 407 -19.61 39.02 3.60
N PHE A 408 -19.81 40.14 4.29
CA PHE A 408 -19.01 41.36 4.11
C PHE A 408 -17.52 41.12 4.36
N SER A 409 -17.20 40.39 5.44
CA SER A 409 -15.84 40.03 5.80
C SER A 409 -15.23 39.02 4.82
N LEU A 410 -15.97 37.96 4.46
CA LEU A 410 -15.53 36.93 3.50
C LEU A 410 -15.25 37.51 2.10
N LEU A 411 -16.06 38.46 1.64
CA LEU A 411 -15.85 39.16 0.37
C LEU A 411 -14.78 40.27 0.46
N ARG A 412 -14.24 40.57 1.65
CA ARG A 412 -13.22 41.60 1.93
C ARG A 412 -13.60 42.97 1.39
N VAL A 413 -14.80 43.43 1.74
CA VAL A 413 -15.37 44.70 1.24
C VAL A 413 -14.85 45.94 2.00
N GLU A 414 -14.14 45.73 3.10
CA GLU A 414 -13.71 46.76 4.06
C GLU A 414 -12.94 47.92 3.42
N ASP A 415 -12.06 47.64 2.44
CA ASP A 415 -11.17 48.64 1.85
C ASP A 415 -11.23 48.73 0.31
N VAL A 416 -12.29 48.23 -0.31
CA VAL A 416 -12.42 48.22 -1.78
C VAL A 416 -13.20 49.42 -2.32
N ALA A 417 -12.81 49.88 -3.51
CA ALA A 417 -13.43 51.03 -4.17
C ALA A 417 -14.94 50.82 -4.42
N ALA A 418 -15.68 51.92 -4.56
CA ALA A 418 -17.14 51.90 -4.74
C ALA A 418 -17.59 51.09 -5.97
N ASN A 419 -16.73 50.98 -6.99
CA ASN A 419 -16.97 50.25 -8.22
C ASN A 419 -16.36 48.83 -8.24
N ASP A 420 -15.75 48.38 -7.13
CA ASP A 420 -15.18 47.04 -7.04
C ASP A 420 -16.27 45.96 -7.07
N ILE A 421 -16.03 44.88 -7.81
CA ILE A 421 -16.98 43.77 -7.97
C ILE A 421 -17.37 43.13 -6.64
N ARG A 422 -16.46 43.08 -5.66
CA ARG A 422 -16.71 42.52 -4.32
C ARG A 422 -17.81 43.29 -3.60
N ARG A 423 -17.79 44.62 -3.73
CA ARG A 423 -18.81 45.52 -3.17
C ARG A 423 -20.15 45.37 -3.90
N VAL A 424 -20.12 45.28 -5.23
CA VAL A 424 -21.34 45.03 -6.03
C VAL A 424 -22.01 43.70 -5.65
N LEU A 425 -21.23 42.63 -5.50
CA LEU A 425 -21.70 41.32 -5.07
C LEU A 425 -22.28 41.36 -3.64
N TYR A 426 -21.59 42.01 -2.71
CA TYR A 426 -22.10 42.21 -1.35
C TYR A 426 -23.43 42.99 -1.33
N ASP A 427 -23.52 44.09 -2.08
CA ASP A 427 -24.73 44.90 -2.13
C ASP A 427 -25.92 44.14 -2.73
N ASN A 428 -25.66 43.28 -3.72
CA ASN A 428 -26.65 42.37 -4.28
C ASN A 428 -27.10 41.34 -3.23
N TYR A 429 -26.15 40.69 -2.54
CA TYR A 429 -26.42 39.72 -1.48
C TYR A 429 -27.24 40.33 -0.34
N SER A 430 -26.80 41.48 0.20
CA SER A 430 -27.43 42.18 1.32
C SER A 430 -28.88 42.56 1.00
N ARG A 431 -29.13 43.07 -0.21
CA ARG A 431 -30.50 43.35 -0.70
C ARG A 431 -31.35 42.09 -0.82
N ALA A 432 -30.79 41.00 -1.33
CA ALA A 432 -31.50 39.73 -1.44
C ALA A 432 -31.82 39.12 -0.06
N PHE A 433 -30.86 39.16 0.87
CA PHE A 433 -31.01 38.68 2.24
C PHE A 433 -32.09 39.45 3.00
N ALA A 434 -32.16 40.77 2.86
CA ALA A 434 -33.17 41.61 3.49
C ALA A 434 -34.61 41.29 3.03
N ARG A 435 -34.76 40.69 1.84
CA ARG A 435 -36.06 40.27 1.28
C ARG A 435 -36.48 38.86 1.73
N LEU A 436 -35.62 38.12 2.42
CA LEU A 436 -35.99 36.80 2.93
C LEU A 436 -37.12 36.92 3.96
N PRO A 437 -38.11 36.01 3.93
CA PRO A 437 -39.23 36.04 4.86
C PRO A 437 -38.71 35.90 6.30
N LYS A 438 -38.93 36.94 7.11
CA LYS A 438 -38.61 36.94 8.54
C LYS A 438 -39.45 35.85 9.20
N LYS A 439 -38.83 34.95 9.99
CA LYS A 439 -39.56 33.96 10.80
C LYS A 439 -40.67 34.71 11.56
N ARG A 440 -41.94 34.36 11.31
CA ARG A 440 -43.06 34.81 12.16
C ARG A 440 -42.70 34.41 13.59
N LYS A 441 -42.57 35.38 14.49
CA LYS A 441 -42.64 35.12 15.93
C LYS A 441 -44.02 34.51 16.17
N THR A 442 -44.10 33.21 16.39
CA THR A 442 -45.28 32.61 17.02
C THR A 442 -45.40 33.26 18.39
N SER A 443 -46.36 34.18 18.53
CA SER A 443 -46.73 34.69 19.86
C SER A 443 -47.22 33.51 20.69
N PRO A 444 -46.86 33.41 21.97
CA PRO A 444 -47.47 32.41 22.84
C PRO A 444 -48.96 32.73 22.93
N SER A 445 -49.79 31.77 22.54
CA SER A 445 -51.22 31.80 22.82
C SER A 445 -51.40 31.83 24.35
N ASN A 446 -51.91 32.95 24.86
CA ASN A 446 -52.54 32.98 26.18
C ASN A 446 -53.81 32.11 26.09
N LEU A 447 -53.72 30.90 26.64
CA LEU A 447 -54.86 30.11 27.08
C LEU A 447 -55.09 30.45 28.55
N ASN A 448 -56.19 31.15 28.82
CA ASN A 448 -56.94 31.03 30.07
C ASN A 448 -58.08 30.04 29.82
#